data_AF-A0A7S1RZW2-F1
#
_entry.id   AF-A0A7S1RZW2-F1
#
_cell.length_a   1.000
_cell.length_b   1.000
_cell.length_c   1.000
_cell.angle_alpha   90.00
_cell.angle_beta   90.00
_cell.angle_gamma   90.00
#
_symmetry.space_group_name_H-M   'P 1'
#
loop_
_entity.id
_entity.type
_entity.pdbx_description
1 polymer ?
#
loop_
_entity_poly.entity_id
_entity_poly.type
_entity_poly.pdbx_seq_one_letter_code
_entity_poly.pdbx_strand_id
1 'polypeptide(L)'
;GGLPHGEGTRHFGGVGTYAGQFRGGRRHGRGMWTSADGGWKYRPVQAAGVPNWEDDLMHGIAVVEDCDQVYENIIFTRGSCPMLPASAGPPVTSLSSARDPLG
;
A
#
# COMPACT_ATOMS: atom_id res chain seq x y z
N GLY A 1 -15.97 16.47 8.40
CA GLY A 1 -16.12 15.11 7.88
C GLY A 1 -15.03 14.24 8.47
N GLY A 2 -15.34 13.00 8.85
CA GLY A 2 -14.35 12.08 9.45
C GLY A 2 -13.37 11.54 8.39
N LEU A 3 -12.19 11.11 8.86
CA LEU A 3 -11.22 10.41 8.02
C LEU A 3 -11.67 8.96 7.76
N PRO A 4 -11.33 8.36 6.60
CA PRO A 4 -11.61 6.95 6.33
C PRO A 4 -11.13 6.00 7.43
N HIS A 5 -11.98 5.03 7.79
CA HIS A 5 -11.72 3.98 8.77
C HIS A 5 -12.48 2.71 8.38
N GLY A 6 -11.90 1.53 8.63
CA GLY A 6 -12.48 0.25 8.21
C GLY A 6 -12.19 -0.07 6.74
N GLU A 7 -12.98 -0.94 6.12
CA GLU A 7 -12.77 -1.33 4.72
C GLU A 7 -13.23 -0.24 3.74
N GLY A 8 -12.51 -0.09 2.64
CA GLY A 8 -12.90 0.80 1.56
C GLY A 8 -12.00 0.69 0.35
N THR A 9 -12.32 1.50 -0.67
CA THR A 9 -11.53 1.63 -1.89
C THR A 9 -11.14 3.08 -2.09
N ARG A 10 -9.87 3.31 -2.44
CA ARG A 10 -9.34 4.63 -2.79
C ARG A 10 -8.67 4.58 -4.14
N HIS A 11 -9.13 5.46 -5.03
CA HIS A 11 -8.52 5.69 -6.32
C HIS A 11 -7.49 6.81 -6.22
N PHE A 12 -6.29 6.56 -6.73
CA PHE A 12 -5.21 7.52 -6.87
C PHE A 12 -5.10 7.82 -8.35
N GLY A 13 -5.70 8.94 -8.78
CA GLY A 13 -5.89 9.28 -10.19
C GLY A 13 -4.60 9.13 -11.01
N GLY A 14 -4.65 8.25 -12.02
CA GLY A 14 -3.51 7.97 -12.90
C GLY A 14 -2.38 7.12 -12.29
N VAL A 15 -2.46 6.76 -11.00
CA VAL A 15 -1.38 6.01 -10.30
C VAL A 15 -1.81 4.59 -9.93
N GLY A 16 -3.02 4.42 -9.40
CA GLY A 16 -3.53 3.10 -9.07
C GLY A 16 -4.72 3.12 -8.14
N THR A 17 -5.14 1.93 -7.71
CA THR A 17 -6.27 1.74 -6.79
C THR A 17 -5.83 0.91 -5.60
N TYR A 18 -6.23 1.36 -4.41
CA TYR A 18 -6.14 0.58 -3.19
C TYR A 18 -7.54 0.10 -2.77
N ALA A 19 -7.69 -1.18 -2.47
CA ALA A 19 -8.87 -1.74 -1.83
C ALA A 19 -8.45 -2.48 -0.56
N GLY A 20 -8.93 -2.05 0.60
CA GLY A 20 -8.52 -2.64 1.87
C GLY A 20 -8.88 -1.79 3.07
N GLN A 21 -8.19 -2.07 4.17
CA GLN A 21 -8.47 -1.44 5.46
C GLN A 21 -7.81 -0.05 5.58
N PHE A 22 -8.52 0.85 6.25
CA PHE A 22 -8.07 2.21 6.55
C PHE A 22 -8.10 2.45 8.06
N ARG A 23 -7.15 3.26 8.52
CA ARG A 23 -7.11 3.78 9.89
C ARG A 23 -6.69 5.23 9.87
N GLY A 24 -7.60 6.14 10.20
CA GLY A 24 -7.31 7.57 10.24
C GLY A 24 -6.95 8.13 8.86
N GLY A 25 -7.64 7.68 7.82
CA GLY A 25 -7.45 8.13 6.44
C GLY A 25 -6.25 7.53 5.71
N ARG A 26 -5.47 6.70 6.39
CA ARG A 26 -4.30 5.98 5.85
C ARG A 26 -4.61 4.52 5.61
N ARG A 27 -3.99 3.92 4.59
CA ARG A 27 -4.03 2.47 4.36
C ARG A 27 -3.39 1.77 5.56
N HIS A 28 -4.03 0.72 6.05
CA HIS A 28 -3.59 -0.02 7.22
C HIS A 28 -4.07 -1.46 7.15
N GLY A 29 -3.47 -2.39 7.91
CA GLY A 29 -3.93 -3.77 7.98
C GLY A 29 -3.80 -4.53 6.66
N ARG A 30 -4.88 -5.15 6.19
CA ARG A 30 -4.91 -5.94 4.95
C ARG A 30 -5.50 -5.12 3.80
N GLY A 31 -4.82 -5.16 2.65
CA GLY A 31 -5.32 -4.51 1.45
C GLY A 31 -4.52 -4.80 0.19
N MET A 32 -5.18 -4.62 -0.94
CA MET A 32 -4.62 -4.81 -2.28
C MET A 32 -4.37 -3.46 -2.94
N TRP A 33 -3.19 -3.32 -3.54
CA TRP A 33 -2.87 -2.27 -4.49
C TRP A 33 -2.80 -2.85 -5.91
N THR A 34 -3.29 -2.06 -6.87
CA THR A 34 -3.16 -2.33 -8.30
C THR A 34 -2.71 -1.04 -8.98
N SER A 35 -1.60 -1.08 -9.71
CA SER A 35 -1.14 0.08 -10.49
C SER A 35 -2.15 0.45 -11.57
N ALA A 36 -2.17 1.72 -11.98
CA ALA A 36 -3.17 2.22 -12.94
C ALA A 36 -3.10 1.51 -14.31
N ASP A 37 -1.90 1.09 -14.71
CA ASP A 37 -1.64 0.30 -15.92
C ASP A 37 -1.89 -1.21 -15.73
N GLY A 38 -2.18 -1.66 -14.50
CA GLY A 38 -2.31 -3.07 -14.14
C GLY A 38 -1.00 -3.86 -14.19
N GLY A 39 0.13 -3.19 -14.45
CA GLY A 39 1.43 -3.83 -14.65
C GLY A 39 2.02 -4.45 -13.38
N TRP A 40 1.57 -4.02 -12.19
CA TRP A 40 1.90 -4.72 -10.95
C TRP A 40 0.83 -4.57 -9.87
N LYS A 41 0.83 -5.54 -8.97
CA LYS A 41 -0.08 -5.65 -7.83
C LYS A 41 0.69 -5.97 -6.56
N TYR A 42 0.16 -5.49 -5.45
CA TYR A 42 0.62 -5.85 -4.12
C TYR A 42 -0.58 -6.26 -3.28
N ARG A 43 -0.63 -7.53 -2.89
CA ARG A 43 -1.80 -8.13 -2.23
C ARG A 43 -1.39 -8.85 -0.94
N PRO A 44 -2.29 -9.00 0.04
CA PRO A 44 -2.01 -9.78 1.22
C PRO A 44 -1.77 -11.25 0.86
N VAL A 45 -1.01 -11.94 1.69
CA VAL A 45 -1.00 -13.41 1.69
C VAL A 45 -2.39 -13.95 2.04
N GLN A 46 -2.69 -15.18 1.64
CA GLN A 46 -3.99 -15.81 1.89
C GLN A 46 -4.30 -15.96 3.39
N ALA A 47 -3.26 -16.19 4.20
CA ALA A 47 -3.37 -16.34 5.65
C ALA A 47 -4.12 -15.16 6.29
N ALA A 48 -5.24 -15.45 6.94
CA ALA A 48 -6.06 -14.45 7.59
C ALA A 48 -5.31 -13.74 8.72
N GLY A 49 -5.62 -12.46 8.95
CA GLY A 49 -5.03 -11.68 10.03
C GLY A 49 -3.58 -11.22 9.81
N VAL A 50 -2.88 -11.69 8.77
CA VAL A 50 -1.54 -11.20 8.42
C VAL A 50 -1.67 -9.86 7.68
N PRO A 51 -1.22 -8.72 8.25
CA PRO A 51 -1.32 -7.42 7.60
C PRO A 51 -0.25 -7.28 6.52
N ASN A 52 -0.53 -6.44 5.53
CA ASN A 52 0.44 -6.02 4.53
C ASN A 52 0.57 -4.49 4.39
N TRP A 53 -0.09 -3.72 5.26
CA TRP A 53 -0.06 -2.26 5.27
C TRP A 53 0.05 -1.70 6.68
N GLU A 54 0.89 -0.67 6.85
CA GLU A 54 1.03 0.06 8.09
C GLU A 54 1.19 1.56 7.81
N ASP A 55 0.15 2.35 8.13
CA ASP A 55 0.20 3.82 8.04
C ASP A 55 0.66 4.31 6.66
N ASP A 56 -0.01 3.79 5.62
CA ASP A 56 0.28 3.97 4.19
C ASP A 56 1.55 3.32 3.64
N LEU A 57 2.34 2.65 4.46
CA LEU A 57 3.54 1.94 4.02
C LEU A 57 3.24 0.47 3.77
N MET A 58 3.85 -0.09 2.73
CA MET A 58 3.91 -1.54 2.54
C MET A 58 4.58 -2.16 3.77
N HIS A 59 3.97 -3.19 4.34
CA HIS A 59 4.43 -3.80 5.59
C HIS A 59 4.15 -5.31 5.56
N GLY A 60 4.64 -6.05 6.55
CA GLY A 60 4.28 -7.44 6.78
C GLY A 60 4.61 -8.36 5.60
N ILE A 61 3.85 -9.44 5.48
CA ILE A 61 4.07 -10.47 4.46
C ILE A 61 3.05 -10.28 3.34
N ALA A 62 3.54 -10.25 2.11
CA ALA A 62 2.71 -9.98 0.95
C ALA A 62 3.09 -10.85 -0.25
N VAL A 63 2.23 -10.78 -1.26
CA VAL A 63 2.52 -11.24 -2.60
C VAL A 63 2.63 -10.02 -3.53
N VAL A 64 3.74 -9.94 -4.25
CA VAL A 64 3.96 -8.97 -5.32
C VAL A 64 3.80 -9.70 -6.64
N GLU A 65 3.04 -9.13 -7.57
CA GLU A 65 2.80 -9.70 -8.90
C GLU A 65 3.08 -8.62 -9.92
N ASP A 66 3.79 -8.95 -10.99
CA ASP A 66 3.91 -8.15 -12.20
C ASP A 66 3.43 -8.97 -13.42
N CYS A 67 3.63 -8.47 -14.65
CA CYS A 67 3.23 -9.15 -15.87
C CYS A 67 3.93 -10.51 -16.09
N ASP A 68 5.09 -10.72 -15.48
CA ASP A 68 5.98 -11.84 -15.76
C ASP A 68 6.11 -12.81 -14.59
N GLN A 69 6.01 -12.32 -13.34
CA GLN A 69 6.33 -13.09 -12.15
C GLN A 69 5.44 -12.78 -10.95
N VAL A 70 5.21 -13.83 -10.14
CA VAL A 70 4.57 -13.75 -8.83
C VAL A 70 5.61 -14.05 -7.75
N TYR A 71 5.84 -13.09 -6.87
CA TYR A 71 6.74 -13.19 -5.73
C TYR A 71 5.93 -13.36 -4.45
N GLU A 72 5.95 -14.56 -3.88
CA GLU A 72 5.25 -14.86 -2.63
C GLU A 72 6.15 -14.73 -1.40
N ASN A 73 5.53 -14.48 -0.24
CA ASN A 73 6.20 -14.34 1.04
C ASN A 73 7.25 -13.21 1.11
N ILE A 74 7.00 -12.12 0.38
CA ILE A 74 7.85 -10.94 0.42
C ILE A 74 7.57 -10.16 1.70
N ILE A 75 8.64 -9.87 2.44
CA ILE A 75 8.56 -9.15 3.71
C ILE A 75 8.89 -7.69 3.47
N PHE A 76 7.94 -6.82 3.81
CA PHE A 76 8.15 -5.39 3.87
C PHE A 76 8.16 -4.92 5.32
N THR A 77 9.09 -4.04 5.66
CA THR A 77 9.11 -3.35 6.94
C THR A 77 9.02 -1.86 6.66
N ARG A 78 7.80 -1.31 6.78
CA ARG A 78 7.54 0.12 6.61
C ARG A 78 8.10 0.70 5.30
N GLY A 79 7.82 0.01 4.19
CA GLY A 79 8.25 0.38 2.83
C GLY A 79 9.64 -0.14 2.44
N SER A 80 10.43 -0.67 3.37
CA SER A 80 11.72 -1.29 3.06
C SER A 80 11.54 -2.79 2.79
N CYS A 81 12.10 -3.27 1.69
CA CYS A 81 12.25 -4.69 1.38
C CYS A 81 13.72 -4.96 1.04
N PRO A 82 14.47 -5.77 1.81
CA PRO A 82 15.88 -6.01 1.54
C PRO A 82 16.12 -6.87 0.28
N MET A 83 15.08 -7.54 -0.22
CA MET A 83 15.14 -8.44 -1.37
C MET A 83 14.85 -7.76 -2.71
N LEU A 84 14.26 -6.55 -2.70
CA LEU A 84 13.89 -5.80 -3.90
C LEU A 84 14.43 -4.36 -3.78
N PRO A 85 15.13 -3.80 -4.78
CA PRO A 85 15.56 -2.41 -4.72
C PRO A 85 14.37 -1.46 -4.53
N ALA A 86 14.55 -0.44 -3.69
CA ALA A 86 13.50 0.38 -3.06
C ALA A 86 12.69 1.33 -3.99
N SER A 87 12.59 1.09 -5.30
CA SER A 87 12.13 2.09 -6.27
C SER A 87 10.69 1.95 -6.80
N ALA A 88 9.90 0.94 -6.41
CA ALA A 88 8.58 0.69 -7.00
C ALA A 88 7.43 0.56 -5.97
N GLY A 89 7.39 1.43 -4.97
CA GLY A 89 6.30 1.48 -4.00
C GLY A 89 5.12 2.36 -4.46
N PRO A 90 3.89 2.07 -4.02
CA PRO A 90 2.73 2.92 -4.29
C PRO A 90 2.83 4.27 -3.54
N PRO A 91 2.22 5.36 -4.04
CA PRO A 91 2.32 6.68 -3.42
C PRO A 91 1.74 6.67 -2.00
N VAL A 92 2.36 7.38 -1.08
CA VAL A 92 1.82 7.61 0.28
C VAL A 92 0.64 8.58 0.23
N THR A 93 -0.36 8.36 1.08
CA THR A 93 -1.42 9.36 1.26
C THR A 93 -0.84 10.55 2.02
N SER A 94 -0.39 11.58 1.31
CA SER A 94 -0.13 12.88 1.94
C SER A 94 -1.47 13.55 2.26
N LEU A 95 -1.80 13.72 3.54
CA LEU A 95 -2.80 14.72 3.94
C LEU A 95 -2.25 16.11 3.59
N SER A 96 -2.62 16.69 2.45
CA SER A 96 -2.32 18.09 2.19
C SER A 96 -3.23 18.99 3.03
N SER A 97 -2.82 19.29 4.27
CA SER A 97 -2.95 20.62 4.87
C SER A 97 -2.29 20.67 6.24
N ALA A 98 -0.96 20.81 6.23
CA ALA A 98 -0.34 21.89 6.98
C ALA A 98 0.81 22.39 6.09
N ARG A 99 0.65 23.58 5.50
CA ARG A 99 1.78 24.49 5.31
C ARG A 99 2.49 24.56 6.66
N ASP A 100 3.81 24.46 6.72
CA ASP A 100 4.65 25.65 6.59
C ASP A 100 6.14 25.30 6.40
N PRO A 101 6.97 26.29 6.02
CA PRO A 101 7.97 26.19 4.98
C PRO A 101 9.39 25.98 5.54
N LEU A 102 10.36 25.97 4.63
CA LEU A 102 11.80 26.15 4.87
C LEU A 102 12.11 26.88 6.19
N GLY A 103 12.90 26.21 7.02
CA GLY A 103 13.67 26.74 8.15
C GLY A 103 14.93 25.91 8.30
#